data_AF-A0AAP4BBD5-F1
#
_entry.id   AF-A0AAP4BBD5-F1
#
_cell.length_a   1.000
_cell.length_b   1.000
_cell.length_c   1.000
_cell.angle_alpha   90.00
_cell.angle_beta   90.00
_cell.angle_gamma   90.00
#
_symmetry.space_group_name_H-M   'P 1'
#
loop_
_entity.id
_entity.type
_entity.pdbx_description
1 polymer ?
#
loop_
_entity_poly.entity_id
_entity_poly.type
_entity_poly.pdbx_seq_one_letter_code
_entity_poly.pdbx_strand_id
1 'polypeptide(L)'
;SIFLSTCGKNEEETPESLVQFLKYAGADLPASTEEYGDAFVRQLQESVRRIKGSRRMEEKFMRLEELLREERAEGKAEGREAGREEGHALGKEEGRVLGKAESVLELLEDCGTVPEELKERILTERDLDCLRRWHKLAARAASVEQFTKEMEPETK
;
A
#
# COMPACT_ATOMS: atom_id res chain seq x y z
N SER A 1 1.20 39.68 16.25
CA SER A 1 0.90 38.39 16.90
C SER A 1 2.04 38.06 17.85
N ILE A 2 1.76 37.47 19.00
CA ILE A 2 2.78 36.97 19.93
C ILE A 2 2.98 35.48 19.62
N PHE A 3 4.23 35.05 19.43
CA PHE A 3 4.59 33.65 19.22
C PHE A 3 5.46 33.18 20.38
N LEU A 4 5.16 32.00 20.91
CA LEU A 4 5.89 31.39 22.03
C LEU A 4 6.61 30.13 21.53
N SER A 5 7.86 29.94 21.95
CA SER A 5 8.68 28.77 21.59
C SER A 5 9.16 28.03 22.84
N THR A 6 8.90 26.73 22.91
CA THR A 6 9.33 25.85 24.00
C THR A 6 10.81 25.45 23.91
N CYS A 7 11.48 25.75 22.80
CA CYS A 7 12.91 25.48 22.57
C CYS A 7 13.76 26.76 22.47
N GLY A 8 13.20 27.92 22.86
CA GLY A 8 13.91 29.19 22.87
C GLY A 8 14.99 29.26 23.96
N LYS A 9 16.00 30.11 23.76
CA LYS A 9 17.11 30.33 24.72
C LYS A 9 17.05 31.69 25.43
N ASN A 10 16.00 32.46 25.21
CA ASN A 10 15.89 33.84 25.70
C ASN A 10 15.32 33.90 27.13
N GLU A 11 16.00 33.24 28.07
CA GLU A 11 15.55 33.17 29.47
C GLU A 11 15.70 34.51 30.20
N GLU A 12 16.58 35.41 29.73
CA GLU A 12 16.89 36.69 30.40
C GLU A 12 15.87 37.81 30.08
N GLU A 13 15.29 37.81 28.88
CA GLU A 13 14.28 38.81 28.46
C GLU A 13 12.84 38.34 28.69
N THR A 14 12.65 37.11 29.19
CA THR A 14 11.35 36.49 29.37
C THR A 14 11.00 36.42 30.87
N PRO A 15 9.76 36.79 31.28
CA PRO A 15 9.33 36.62 32.67
C PRO A 15 9.52 35.18 33.15
N GLU A 16 10.03 35.03 34.37
CA GLU A 16 10.37 33.72 34.95
C GLU A 16 9.20 32.73 34.93
N SER A 17 7.98 33.21 35.20
CA SER A 17 6.75 32.41 35.14
C SER A 17 6.47 31.83 33.76
N LEU A 18 6.75 32.59 32.69
CA LEU A 18 6.58 32.14 31.31
C LEU A 18 7.67 31.15 30.92
N VAL A 19 8.90 31.33 31.39
CA VAL A 19 9.99 30.36 31.20
C VAL A 19 9.64 29.02 31.85
N GLN A 20 9.13 29.03 33.08
CA GLN A 20 8.68 27.82 33.78
C GLN A 20 7.53 27.11 33.04
N PHE A 21 6.56 27.87 32.53
CA PHE A 21 5.49 27.30 31.70
C PHE A 21 6.01 26.67 30.41
N LEU A 22 6.92 27.32 29.69
CA LEU A 22 7.48 26.78 28.44
C LEU A 22 8.31 25.52 28.69
N LYS A 23 9.09 25.50 29.79
CA LYS A 23 9.82 24.31 30.25
C LYS A 23 8.88 23.16 30.56
N TYR A 24 7.74 23.43 31.23
CA TYR A 24 6.71 22.42 31.47
C TYR A 24 6.01 21.93 30.19
N ALA A 25 5.63 22.84 29.29
CA ALA A 25 4.91 22.51 28.06
C ALA A 25 5.76 21.71 27.05
N GLY A 26 7.08 21.89 27.08
CA GLY A 26 8.04 21.12 26.28
C GLY A 26 8.58 19.87 26.99
N ALA A 27 8.17 19.59 28.22
CA ALA A 27 8.69 18.47 29.00
C ALA A 27 8.06 17.13 28.60
N ASP A 28 8.87 16.08 28.62
CA ASP A 28 8.40 14.70 28.50
C ASP A 28 7.60 14.27 29.74
N LEU A 29 6.92 13.12 29.66
CA LEU A 29 6.05 12.60 30.72
C LEU A 29 6.69 12.66 32.13
N PRO A 30 7.95 12.22 32.33
CA PRO A 30 8.60 12.26 33.65
C PRO A 30 8.89 13.69 34.11
N ALA A 31 9.51 14.52 33.26
CA ALA A 31 9.88 15.89 33.59
C ALA A 31 8.64 16.75 33.89
N SER A 32 7.53 16.54 33.17
CA SER A 32 6.27 17.26 33.41
C SER A 32 5.66 17.04 34.80
N THR A 33 6.12 16.01 35.54
CA THR A 33 5.65 15.72 36.90
C THR A 33 6.48 16.38 37.99
N GLU A 34 7.60 17.01 37.65
CA GLU A 34 8.47 17.72 38.58
C GLU A 34 7.83 19.00 39.13
N GLU A 35 8.39 19.54 40.21
CA GLU A 35 7.96 20.83 40.74
C GLU A 35 8.58 21.98 39.94
N TYR A 36 7.74 22.65 39.16
CA TYR A 36 8.04 23.95 38.59
C TYR A 36 7.55 24.97 39.61
N GLY A 37 8.43 25.79 40.17
CA GLY A 37 8.16 26.73 41.28
C GLY A 37 7.17 27.86 40.98
N ASP A 38 6.34 27.71 39.94
CA ASP A 38 5.37 28.68 39.45
C ASP A 38 3.93 28.25 39.80
N ALA A 39 3.15 29.19 40.32
CA ALA A 39 1.77 28.94 40.78
C ALA A 39 0.82 28.56 39.63
N PHE A 40 1.03 29.12 38.44
CA PHE A 40 0.21 28.82 37.26
C PHE A 40 0.52 27.43 36.72
N VAL A 41 1.80 27.04 36.65
CA VAL A 41 2.21 25.68 36.26
C VAL A 41 1.67 24.64 37.24
N ARG A 42 1.71 24.92 38.56
CA ARG A 42 1.12 24.03 39.57
C ARG A 42 -0.39 23.85 39.37
N GLN A 43 -1.13 24.93 39.14
CA GLN A 43 -2.58 24.86 38.86
C GLN A 43 -2.88 24.07 37.57
N LEU A 44 -2.01 24.18 36.56
CA LEU A 44 -2.13 23.42 35.32
C LEU A 44 -1.85 21.92 35.55
N GLN A 45 -0.80 21.58 36.31
CA GLN A 45 -0.49 20.21 36.71
C GLN A 45 -1.64 19.55 37.47
N GLU A 46 -2.25 20.25 38.43
CA GLU A 46 -3.44 19.77 39.16
C GLU A 46 -4.64 19.56 38.23
N SER A 47 -4.85 20.49 37.30
CA SER A 47 -5.93 20.37 36.31
C SER A 47 -5.75 19.17 35.41
N VAL A 48 -4.52 18.92 34.92
CA VAL A 48 -4.17 17.76 34.12
C VAL A 48 -4.34 16.47 34.93
N ARG A 49 -3.89 16.43 36.19
CA ARG A 49 -4.08 15.28 37.09
C ARG A 49 -5.55 14.97 37.29
N ARG A 50 -6.39 15.99 37.50
CA ARG A 50 -7.85 15.83 37.65
C ARG A 50 -8.50 15.28 36.38
N ILE A 51 -8.07 15.73 35.21
CA ILE A 51 -8.58 15.22 33.92
C ILE A 51 -8.12 13.77 33.71
N LYS A 52 -6.85 13.44 33.99
CA LYS A 52 -6.30 12.09 33.87
C LYS A 52 -6.90 11.10 34.88
N GLY A 53 -7.26 11.57 36.09
CA GLY A 53 -7.93 10.76 37.11
C GLY A 53 -9.45 10.68 36.95
N SER A 54 -10.03 11.34 35.94
CA SER A 54 -11.46 11.28 35.68
C SER A 54 -11.81 9.98 34.98
N ARG A 55 -12.48 9.07 35.71
CA ARG A 55 -12.99 7.80 35.17
C ARG A 55 -13.83 8.00 33.89
N ARG A 56 -14.66 9.04 33.82
CA ARG A 56 -15.44 9.37 32.63
C ARG A 56 -14.56 9.72 31.43
N MET A 57 -13.41 10.36 31.67
CA MET A 57 -12.46 10.69 30.62
C MET A 57 -11.66 9.46 30.20
N GLU A 58 -11.24 8.64 31.16
CA GLU A 58 -10.60 7.34 30.94
C GLU A 58 -11.47 6.43 30.06
N GLU A 59 -12.74 6.25 30.39
CA GLU A 59 -13.71 5.47 29.60
C GLU A 59 -13.84 5.99 28.16
N LYS A 60 -13.85 7.32 27.97
CA LYS A 60 -13.89 7.93 26.62
C LYS A 60 -12.60 7.67 25.83
N PHE A 61 -11.44 7.72 26.48
CA PHE A 61 -10.16 7.44 25.84
C PHE A 61 -10.05 5.95 25.47
N MET A 62 -10.43 5.04 26.37
CA MET A 62 -10.46 3.60 26.08
C MET A 62 -11.35 3.29 24.88
N ARG A 63 -12.58 3.84 24.86
CA ARG A 63 -13.50 3.64 23.74
C ARG A 63 -12.95 4.21 22.42
N LEU A 64 -12.32 5.39 22.46
CA LEU A 64 -11.71 5.97 21.27
C LEU A 64 -10.54 5.10 20.76
N GLU A 65 -9.71 4.58 21.66
CA GLU A 65 -8.63 3.67 21.30
C GLU A 65 -9.16 2.38 20.67
N GLU A 66 -10.23 1.81 21.23
CA GLU A 66 -10.92 0.64 20.67
C GLU A 66 -11.42 0.90 19.25
N LEU A 67 -12.17 1.99 19.05
CA LEU A 67 -12.64 2.38 17.71
C LEU A 67 -11.47 2.56 16.74
N LEU A 68 -10.41 3.25 17.14
CA LEU A 68 -9.22 3.43 16.30
C LEU A 68 -8.46 2.12 16.02
N ARG A 69 -8.58 1.10 16.88
CA ARG A 69 -8.04 -0.23 16.62
C ARG A 69 -8.91 -0.98 15.63
N GLU A 70 -10.23 -0.91 15.79
CA GLU A 70 -11.22 -1.51 14.89
C GLU A 70 -11.10 -0.95 13.48
N GLU A 71 -11.12 0.38 13.32
CA GLU A 71 -10.95 1.06 12.03
C GLU A 71 -9.65 0.65 11.32
N ARG A 72 -8.55 0.54 12.07
CA ARG A 72 -7.28 0.06 11.50
C ARG A 72 -7.32 -1.42 11.13
N ALA A 73 -8.07 -2.23 11.87
CA ALA A 73 -8.22 -3.65 11.58
C ALA A 73 -9.10 -3.88 10.35
N GLU A 74 -10.20 -3.13 10.23
CA GLU A 74 -11.07 -3.11 9.05
C GLU A 74 -10.31 -2.63 7.82
N GLY A 75 -9.60 -1.49 7.88
CA GLY A 75 -8.80 -1.03 6.74
C GLY A 75 -7.72 -2.04 6.30
N LYS A 76 -7.14 -2.80 7.23
CA LYS A 76 -6.22 -3.91 6.90
C LYS A 76 -6.94 -5.13 6.32
N ALA A 77 -8.18 -5.39 6.72
CA ALA A 77 -8.98 -6.48 6.18
C ALA A 77 -9.41 -6.15 4.75
N GLU A 78 -9.99 -4.97 4.54
CA GLU A 78 -10.38 -4.46 3.23
C GLU A 78 -9.20 -4.42 2.25
N GLY A 79 -8.05 -3.89 2.67
CA GLY A 79 -6.86 -3.87 1.82
C GLY A 79 -6.36 -5.26 1.44
N ARG A 80 -6.51 -6.26 2.32
CA ARG A 80 -6.16 -7.66 2.01
C ARG A 80 -7.16 -8.29 1.04
N GLU A 81 -8.43 -8.01 1.21
CA GLU A 81 -9.49 -8.51 0.34
C GLU A 81 -9.36 -7.92 -1.07
N ALA A 82 -9.25 -6.60 -1.18
CA ALA A 82 -9.04 -5.91 -2.45
C ALA A 82 -7.78 -6.42 -3.18
N GLY A 83 -6.65 -6.56 -2.48
CA GLY A 83 -5.43 -7.10 -3.08
C GLY A 83 -5.56 -8.56 -3.53
N ARG A 84 -6.37 -9.37 -2.84
CA ARG A 84 -6.66 -10.75 -3.24
C ARG A 84 -7.54 -10.78 -4.50
N GLU A 85 -8.57 -9.94 -4.57
CA GLU A 85 -9.44 -9.85 -5.73
C GLU A 85 -8.69 -9.37 -6.97
N GLU A 86 -7.89 -8.30 -6.85
CA GLU A 86 -7.07 -7.76 -7.92
C GLU A 86 -6.05 -8.80 -8.41
N GLY A 87 -5.30 -9.42 -7.49
CA GLY A 87 -4.33 -10.46 -7.83
C GLY A 87 -4.95 -11.66 -8.51
N HIS A 88 -6.16 -12.06 -8.10
CA HIS A 88 -6.89 -13.14 -8.73
C HIS A 88 -7.43 -12.76 -10.12
N ALA A 89 -7.88 -11.52 -10.32
CA ALA A 89 -8.31 -11.03 -11.63
C ALA A 89 -7.15 -10.99 -12.63
N LEU A 90 -6.00 -10.43 -12.22
CA LEU A 90 -4.78 -10.39 -13.02
C LEU A 90 -4.30 -11.82 -13.34
N GLY A 91 -4.21 -12.69 -12.33
CA GLY A 91 -3.79 -14.08 -12.55
C GLY A 91 -4.70 -14.86 -13.50
N LYS A 92 -6.02 -14.61 -13.48
CA LYS A 92 -6.96 -15.20 -14.45
C LYS A 92 -6.72 -14.71 -15.87
N GLU A 93 -6.45 -13.42 -16.04
CA GLU A 93 -6.17 -12.86 -17.36
C GLU A 93 -4.85 -13.39 -17.93
N GLU A 94 -3.78 -13.36 -17.14
CA GLU A 94 -2.48 -13.92 -17.53
C GLU A 94 -2.57 -15.41 -17.85
N GLY A 95 -3.27 -16.18 -17.00
CA GLY A 95 -3.50 -17.61 -17.24
C GLY A 95 -4.29 -17.87 -18.52
N ARG A 96 -5.24 -16.99 -18.89
CA ARG A 96 -5.99 -17.13 -20.14
C ARG A 96 -5.13 -16.86 -21.37
N VAL A 97 -4.23 -15.87 -21.30
CA VAL A 97 -3.26 -15.56 -22.37
C VAL A 97 -2.29 -16.72 -22.54
N LEU A 98 -1.62 -17.12 -21.45
CA LEU A 98 -0.63 -18.20 -21.46
C LEU A 98 -1.25 -19.51 -21.94
N GLY A 99 -2.41 -19.91 -21.40
CA GLY A 99 -3.08 -21.13 -21.83
C GLY A 99 -3.48 -21.10 -23.31
N LYS A 100 -3.80 -19.92 -23.86
CA LYS A 100 -4.10 -19.79 -25.29
C LYS A 100 -2.83 -19.93 -26.14
N ALA A 101 -1.71 -19.35 -25.71
CA ALA A 101 -0.41 -19.50 -26.35
C ALA A 101 0.06 -20.96 -26.33
N GLU A 102 -0.04 -21.64 -25.18
CA GLU A 102 0.23 -23.08 -25.04
C GLU A 102 -0.64 -23.90 -26.00
N SER A 103 -1.93 -23.59 -26.12
CA SER A 103 -2.83 -24.28 -27.08
C SER A 103 -2.39 -24.08 -28.54
N VAL A 104 -1.77 -22.94 -28.90
CA VAL A 104 -1.21 -22.75 -30.25
C VAL A 104 0.00 -23.66 -30.45
N LEU A 105 0.89 -23.71 -29.46
CA LEU A 105 2.10 -24.53 -29.52
C LEU A 105 1.78 -26.02 -29.60
N GLU A 106 0.84 -26.50 -28.78
CA GLU A 106 0.36 -27.88 -28.81
C GLU A 106 -0.10 -28.31 -30.22
N LEU A 107 -0.87 -27.46 -30.91
CA LEU A 107 -1.29 -27.73 -32.29
C LEU A 107 -0.12 -27.72 -33.29
N LEU A 108 0.90 -26.90 -33.05
CA LEU A 108 2.07 -26.84 -33.93
C LEU A 108 3.01 -28.03 -33.72
N GLU A 109 3.08 -28.58 -32.51
CA GLU A 109 3.84 -29.79 -32.19
C GLU A 109 3.34 -31.01 -32.99
N ASP A 110 2.03 -31.10 -33.27
CA ASP A 110 1.46 -32.11 -34.17
C ASP A 110 1.91 -31.94 -35.64
N CYS A 111 2.28 -30.71 -36.02
CA CYS A 111 2.66 -30.34 -37.38
C CYS A 111 4.19 -30.41 -37.62
N GLY A 112 5.00 -30.50 -36.56
CA GLY A 112 6.46 -30.61 -36.64
C GLY A 112 7.19 -29.98 -35.47
N THR A 113 8.52 -29.92 -35.56
CA THR A 113 9.36 -29.29 -34.52
C THR A 113 9.21 -27.76 -34.58
N VAL A 114 8.75 -27.16 -33.49
CA VAL A 114 8.62 -25.71 -33.36
C VAL A 114 9.98 -25.09 -33.00
N PRO A 115 10.53 -24.15 -33.80
CA PRO A 115 11.75 -23.42 -33.44
C PRO A 115 11.59 -22.65 -32.13
N GLU A 116 12.63 -22.58 -31.30
CA GLU A 116 12.57 -21.92 -30.00
C GLU A 116 12.24 -20.43 -30.13
N GLU A 117 12.72 -19.75 -31.18
CA GLU A 117 12.40 -18.34 -31.43
C GLU A 117 10.91 -18.12 -31.66
N LEU A 118 10.25 -19.05 -32.36
CA LEU A 118 8.81 -19.00 -32.59
C LEU A 118 8.03 -19.30 -31.30
N LYS A 119 8.53 -20.25 -30.51
CA LYS A 119 7.95 -20.62 -29.22
C LYS A 119 7.96 -19.45 -28.24
N GLU A 120 9.10 -18.79 -28.08
CA GLU A 120 9.24 -17.60 -27.23
C GLU A 120 8.30 -16.48 -27.68
N ARG A 121 8.19 -16.24 -28.97
CA ARG A 121 7.28 -15.22 -29.52
C ARG A 121 5.82 -15.51 -29.20
N ILE A 122 5.39 -16.76 -29.34
CA ILE A 122 4.00 -17.15 -29.03
C ILE A 122 3.71 -17.02 -27.53
N LEU A 123 4.65 -17.42 -26.67
CA LEU A 123 4.50 -17.35 -25.21
C LEU A 123 4.55 -15.92 -24.65
N THR A 124 5.25 -15.01 -25.33
CA THR A 124 5.37 -13.61 -24.91
C THR A 124 4.24 -12.72 -25.41
N GLU A 125 3.47 -13.18 -26.39
CA GLU A 125 2.30 -12.44 -26.90
C GLU A 125 1.23 -12.29 -25.82
N ARG A 126 0.73 -11.05 -25.66
CA ARG A 126 -0.29 -10.71 -24.66
C ARG A 126 -1.65 -10.38 -25.30
N ASP A 127 -1.69 -10.11 -26.60
CA ASP A 127 -2.93 -9.88 -27.32
C ASP A 127 -3.67 -11.21 -27.61
N LEU A 128 -4.80 -11.39 -26.92
CA LEU A 128 -5.67 -12.55 -27.09
C LEU A 128 -6.27 -12.67 -28.49
N ASP A 129 -6.49 -11.58 -29.21
CA ASP A 129 -7.04 -11.63 -30.56
C ASP A 129 -5.95 -12.02 -31.59
N CYS A 130 -4.69 -11.65 -31.35
CA CYS A 130 -3.54 -12.27 -32.03
C CYS A 130 -3.48 -13.78 -31.76
N LEU A 131 -3.47 -14.19 -30.50
CA LEU A 131 -3.40 -15.61 -30.12
C LEU A 131 -4.60 -16.42 -30.63
N ARG A 132 -5.80 -15.84 -30.68
CA ARG A 132 -6.99 -16.49 -31.29
C ARG A 132 -6.83 -16.68 -32.79
N ARG A 133 -6.25 -15.71 -33.51
CA ARG A 133 -5.95 -15.85 -34.94
C ARG A 133 -4.90 -16.93 -35.15
N TRP A 134 -3.80 -16.88 -34.40
CA TRP A 134 -2.73 -17.88 -34.47
C TRP A 134 -3.23 -19.27 -34.13
N HIS A 135 -4.07 -19.45 -33.11
CA HIS A 135 -4.69 -20.74 -32.81
C HIS A 135 -5.52 -21.29 -33.98
N LYS A 136 -6.28 -20.44 -34.68
CA LYS A 136 -7.05 -20.87 -35.87
C LYS A 136 -6.14 -21.17 -37.06
N LEU A 137 -5.02 -20.46 -37.20
CA LEU A 137 -4.01 -20.71 -38.22
C LEU A 137 -3.28 -22.02 -37.96
N ALA A 138 -2.80 -22.25 -36.74
CA ALA A 138 -2.14 -23.48 -36.32
C ALA A 138 -3.04 -24.70 -36.57
N ALA A 139 -4.33 -24.62 -36.21
CA ALA A 139 -5.30 -25.68 -36.48
C ALA A 139 -5.53 -26.01 -37.98
N ARG A 140 -5.11 -25.14 -38.90
CA ARG A 140 -5.27 -25.31 -40.36
C ARG A 140 -3.94 -25.50 -41.08
N ALA A 141 -2.82 -25.25 -40.40
CA ALA A 141 -1.50 -25.34 -40.97
C ALA A 141 -1.17 -26.81 -41.23
N ALA A 142 -0.55 -27.10 -42.37
CA ALA A 142 -0.03 -28.43 -42.68
C ALA A 142 1.42 -28.61 -42.21
N SER A 143 2.13 -27.53 -41.88
CA SER A 143 3.49 -27.53 -41.33
C SER A 143 3.78 -26.24 -40.54
N VAL A 144 4.83 -26.27 -39.72
CA VAL A 144 5.29 -25.10 -38.93
C VAL A 144 5.76 -23.96 -39.85
N GLU A 145 6.36 -24.26 -41.00
CA GLU A 145 6.80 -23.24 -41.97
C GLU A 145 5.61 -22.51 -42.60
N GLN A 146 4.53 -23.23 -42.94
CA GLN A 146 3.31 -22.61 -43.45
C GLN A 146 2.72 -21.66 -42.42
N PHE A 147 2.60 -22.11 -41.16
CA PHE A 147 2.12 -21.27 -40.07
C PHE A 147 2.96 -20.00 -39.91
N THR A 148 4.29 -20.13 -39.88
CA THR A 148 5.20 -19.00 -39.69
C THR A 148 5.06 -17.97 -40.80
N LYS A 149 4.91 -18.42 -42.05
CA LYS A 149 4.71 -17.52 -43.21
C LYS A 149 3.36 -16.80 -43.19
N GLU A 150 2.29 -17.46 -42.74
CA GLU A 150 0.96 -16.83 -42.64
C GLU A 150 0.83 -15.93 -41.39
N MET A 151 1.60 -16.22 -40.35
CA MET A 151 1.74 -15.39 -39.15
C MET A 151 2.45 -14.07 -39.48
N GLU A 152 3.42 -14.10 -40.40
CA GLU A 152 4.21 -12.95 -40.85
C GLU A 152 3.94 -12.64 -42.33
N PRO A 153 2.82 -11.98 -42.68
CA PRO A 153 2.62 -11.58 -44.06
C PRO A 153 3.76 -10.64 -44.44
N GLU A 154 4.57 -11.04 -45.43
CA GLU A 154 5.61 -10.21 -46.03
C GLU A 154 5.06 -8.82 -46.27
N THR A 155 5.60 -7.82 -45.56
CA THR A 155 5.40 -6.41 -45.88
C THR A 155 5.90 -6.20 -47.30
N LYS A 156 4.97 -6.15 -48.26
CA LYS A 156 5.21 -5.72 -49.64
C LYS A 156 5.56 -4.23 -49.69
#